data_AF-A4JW11-F1
#
_entry.id   AF-A4JW11-F1
#
_cell.length_a   1.000
_cell.length_b   1.000
_cell.length_c   1.000
_cell.angle_alpha   90.00
_cell.angle_beta   90.00
_cell.angle_gamma   90.00
#
_symmetry.space_group_name_H-M   'P 1'
#
loop_
_entity.id
_entity.type
_entity.pdbx_description
1 polymer ?
#
loop_
_entity_poly.entity_id
_entity_poly.type
_entity_poly.pdbx_seq_one_letter_code
_entity_poly.pdbx_strand_id
1 'polypeptide(L)'
;MATLERTAYPRFPEVLARRELQACYTPLSDELEWARRSTRGERPRLGLLVLLKVFQQLHYFPPLDTIPTAIIDHVRAAADIGGTVHFGYDTETSPTLFRHYAAVRAYLDVKPVYGTDANAIATRAAHTASVTMDQPVDIINATIDELIARDIELPAFSTLDRLTEQIHARAQSRLFKRVTRRLTDEQKLALDRLLARDLSSRQTAYNRIKRHAKRRDVRLSSSFSR
;
A
#
# COMPACT_ATOMS: atom_id res chain seq x y z
N MET A 1 4.80 7.66 10.19
CA MET A 1 5.28 7.57 8.80
C MET A 1 5.78 6.17 8.52
N ALA A 2 5.00 5.42 7.74
CA ALA A 2 5.51 4.22 7.09
C ALA A 2 6.27 4.63 5.83
N THR A 3 7.42 4.03 5.57
CA THR A 3 8.14 4.26 4.31
C THR A 3 7.53 3.37 3.22
N LEU A 4 7.37 3.89 2.02
CA LEU A 4 6.92 3.16 0.82
C LEU A 4 7.68 1.84 0.64
N GLU A 5 8.98 1.82 0.94
CA GLU A 5 9.85 0.64 0.82
C GLU A 5 9.51 -0.50 1.78
N ARG A 6 8.79 -0.20 2.86
CA ARG A 6 8.44 -1.17 3.90
C ARG A 6 7.02 -1.70 3.75
N THR A 7 6.26 -1.23 2.77
CA THR A 7 4.89 -1.66 2.52
C THR A 7 4.79 -2.55 1.29
N ALA A 8 3.69 -3.30 1.20
CA ALA A 8 3.33 -4.09 0.02
C ALA A 8 2.73 -3.23 -1.11
N TYR A 9 2.95 -1.91 -1.09
CA TYR A 9 2.42 -1.03 -2.13
C TYR A 9 3.06 -1.39 -3.49
N PRO A 10 2.26 -1.70 -4.53
CA PRO A 10 2.78 -2.15 -5.81
C PRO A 10 3.70 -1.12 -6.46
N ARG A 11 4.81 -1.59 -7.03
CA ARG A 11 5.83 -0.75 -7.70
C ARG A 11 6.41 -1.51 -8.88
N PHE A 12 7.00 -0.77 -9.82
CA PHE A 12 7.83 -1.39 -10.85
C PHE A 12 9.05 -2.04 -10.18
N PRO A 13 9.42 -3.28 -10.58
CA PRO A 13 10.69 -3.88 -10.19
C PRO A 13 11.87 -2.99 -10.58
N GLU A 14 12.89 -2.87 -9.71
CA GLU A 14 14.11 -2.12 -10.02
C GLU A 14 14.84 -2.71 -11.23
N VAL A 15 14.79 -4.03 -11.37
CA VAL A 15 15.34 -4.77 -12.50
C VAL A 15 14.21 -5.53 -13.17
N LEU A 16 13.83 -5.13 -14.38
CA LEU A 16 12.83 -5.82 -15.19
C LEU A 16 13.50 -6.98 -15.94
N ALA A 17 13.46 -8.17 -15.35
CA ALA A 17 13.99 -9.36 -16.03
C ALA A 17 13.11 -9.72 -17.23
N ARG A 18 13.72 -10.23 -18.31
CA ARG A 18 12.99 -10.65 -19.53
C ARG A 18 11.87 -11.65 -19.24
N ARG A 19 12.08 -12.55 -18.28
CA ARG A 19 11.09 -13.55 -17.88
C ARG A 19 9.87 -12.92 -17.21
N GLU A 20 10.06 -11.88 -16.41
CA GLU A 20 8.99 -11.12 -15.77
C GLU A 20 8.23 -10.28 -16.78
N LEU A 21 8.93 -9.63 -17.71
CA LEU A 21 8.30 -8.95 -18.85
C LEU A 21 7.38 -9.89 -19.63
N GLN A 22 7.86 -11.09 -19.94
CA GLN A 22 7.07 -12.10 -20.63
C GLN A 22 5.87 -12.58 -19.81
N ALA A 23 6.03 -12.79 -18.50
CA ALA A 23 4.96 -13.32 -17.65
C ALA A 23 3.87 -12.27 -17.35
N CYS A 24 4.26 -11.03 -17.05
CA CYS A 24 3.35 -10.03 -16.51
C CYS A 24 2.86 -9.01 -17.55
N TYR A 25 3.65 -8.75 -18.59
CA TYR A 25 3.42 -7.63 -19.51
C TYR A 25 3.14 -8.07 -20.95
N THR A 26 2.99 -9.37 -21.22
CA THR A 26 2.55 -9.85 -22.54
C THR A 26 1.02 -9.77 -22.64
N PRO A 27 0.46 -9.02 -23.61
CA PRO A 27 -0.97 -9.02 -23.88
C PRO A 27 -1.48 -10.39 -24.30
N LEU A 28 -2.61 -10.79 -23.73
CA LEU A 28 -3.36 -11.98 -24.08
C LEU A 28 -4.18 -11.72 -25.35
N SER A 29 -4.63 -12.80 -26.00
CA SER A 29 -5.34 -12.70 -27.28
C SER A 29 -6.66 -11.92 -27.19
N ASP A 30 -7.40 -12.11 -26.10
CA ASP A 30 -8.64 -11.39 -25.77
C ASP A 30 -8.38 -9.90 -25.54
N GLU A 31 -7.32 -9.55 -24.82
CA GLU A 31 -6.90 -8.17 -24.57
C GLU A 31 -6.47 -7.46 -25.85
N LEU A 32 -5.77 -8.17 -26.75
CA LEU A 32 -5.39 -7.65 -28.06
C LEU A 32 -6.62 -7.36 -28.92
N GLU A 33 -7.61 -8.27 -28.93
CA GLU A 33 -8.88 -8.05 -29.62
C GLU A 33 -9.68 -6.91 -29.03
N TRP A 34 -9.78 -6.85 -27.70
CA TRP A 34 -10.44 -5.76 -27.00
C TRP A 34 -9.78 -4.42 -27.34
N ALA A 35 -8.45 -4.32 -27.30
CA ALA A 35 -7.75 -3.09 -27.63
C ALA A 35 -7.93 -2.69 -29.11
N ARG A 36 -7.99 -3.66 -30.03
CA ARG A 36 -8.31 -3.44 -31.45
C ARG A 36 -9.71 -2.85 -31.65
N ARG A 37 -10.71 -3.30 -30.88
CA ARG A 37 -12.09 -2.81 -30.96
C ARG A 37 -12.27 -1.45 -30.28
N SER A 38 -11.52 -1.21 -29.20
CA SER A 38 -11.61 0.00 -28.37
C SER A 38 -10.84 1.21 -28.93
N THR A 39 -9.97 1.03 -29.91
CA THR A 39 -9.09 2.09 -30.44
C THR A 39 -9.05 2.12 -31.96
N ARG A 40 -8.75 3.29 -32.54
CA ARG A 40 -8.48 3.46 -33.98
C ARG A 40 -7.03 3.92 -34.15
N GLY A 41 -6.23 3.12 -34.86
CA GLY A 41 -4.80 3.37 -35.08
C GLY A 41 -3.89 2.69 -34.06
N GLU A 42 -2.61 2.60 -34.40
CA GLU A 42 -1.61 1.86 -33.61
C GLU A 42 -1.17 2.60 -32.35
N ARG A 43 -0.99 3.93 -32.41
CA ARG A 43 -0.56 4.73 -31.24
C ARG A 43 -1.53 4.66 -30.06
N PRO A 44 -2.86 4.85 -30.25
CA PRO A 44 -3.81 4.69 -29.15
C PRO A 44 -3.91 3.23 -28.67
N ARG A 45 -3.76 2.25 -29.57
CA ARG A 45 -3.74 0.82 -29.21
C ARG A 45 -2.59 0.49 -28.28
N LEU A 46 -1.38 0.97 -28.61
CA LEU A 46 -0.21 0.81 -27.75
C LEU A 46 -0.45 1.48 -26.39
N GLY A 47 -0.96 2.71 -26.37
CA GLY A 47 -1.31 3.42 -25.14
C GLY A 47 -2.27 2.62 -24.25
N LEU A 48 -3.36 2.11 -24.82
CA LEU A 48 -4.36 1.33 -24.10
C LEU A 48 -3.79 0.03 -23.52
N LEU A 49 -3.01 -0.72 -24.31
CA LEU A 49 -2.41 -1.98 -23.88
C LEU A 49 -1.36 -1.79 -22.79
N VAL A 50 -0.52 -0.76 -22.91
CA VAL A 50 0.47 -0.43 -21.87
C VAL A 50 -0.25 -0.09 -20.56
N LEU A 51 -1.28 0.77 -20.61
CA LEU A 51 -2.06 1.13 -19.43
C LEU A 51 -2.76 -0.08 -18.80
N LEU A 52 -3.30 -0.99 -19.62
CA LEU A 52 -3.91 -2.23 -19.13
C LEU A 52 -2.88 -3.07 -18.36
N LYS A 53 -1.71 -3.32 -18.94
CA LYS A 53 -0.67 -4.16 -18.32
C LYS A 53 -0.05 -3.54 -17.09
N VAL A 54 0.15 -2.24 -17.10
CA VAL A 54 0.60 -1.51 -15.91
C VAL A 54 -0.44 -1.61 -14.80
N PHE A 55 -1.73 -1.43 -15.12
CA PHE A 55 -2.78 -1.50 -14.13
C PHE A 55 -2.94 -2.90 -13.53
N GLN A 56 -2.82 -3.97 -14.33
CA GLN A 56 -2.87 -5.35 -13.84
C GLN A 56 -1.78 -5.67 -12.82
N GLN A 57 -0.64 -4.98 -12.86
CA GLN A 57 0.46 -5.18 -11.90
C GLN A 57 0.42 -4.21 -10.73
N LEU A 58 -0.01 -2.96 -10.97
CA LEU A 58 0.05 -1.90 -9.96
C LEU A 58 -1.26 -1.63 -9.24
N HIS A 59 -2.40 -2.00 -9.85
CA HIS A 59 -3.76 -1.65 -9.40
C HIS A 59 -4.04 -0.14 -9.31
N TYR A 60 -3.19 0.71 -9.89
CA TYR A 60 -3.39 2.15 -10.07
C TYR A 60 -2.73 2.61 -11.36
N PHE A 61 -3.07 3.82 -11.82
CA PHE A 61 -2.42 4.45 -12.97
C PHE A 61 -1.25 5.34 -12.51
N PRO A 62 0.02 4.95 -12.74
CA PRO A 62 1.16 5.78 -12.41
C PRO A 62 1.31 6.95 -13.40
N PRO A 63 2.10 7.98 -13.05
CA PRO A 63 2.51 9.00 -14.01
C PRO A 63 3.17 8.36 -15.25
N LEU A 64 2.84 8.85 -16.44
CA LEU A 64 3.21 8.19 -17.70
C LEU A 64 4.73 8.14 -17.93
N ASP A 65 5.44 9.15 -17.44
CA ASP A 65 6.90 9.29 -17.46
C ASP A 65 7.61 8.26 -16.56
N THR A 66 6.93 7.74 -15.55
CA THR A 66 7.48 6.71 -14.66
C THR A 66 7.38 5.30 -15.23
N ILE A 67 6.67 5.09 -16.34
CA ILE A 67 6.51 3.78 -16.96
C ILE A 67 7.81 3.39 -17.69
N PRO A 68 8.47 2.28 -17.31
CA PRO A 68 9.71 1.85 -17.95
C PRO A 68 9.55 1.60 -19.46
N THR A 69 10.52 2.11 -20.24
CA THR A 69 10.57 1.89 -21.70
C THR A 69 10.61 0.42 -22.07
N ALA A 70 11.24 -0.42 -21.25
CA ALA A 70 11.26 -1.87 -21.44
C ALA A 70 9.86 -2.50 -21.48
N ILE A 71 8.91 -2.00 -20.67
CA ILE A 71 7.51 -2.47 -20.68
C ILE A 71 6.83 -2.01 -21.97
N ILE A 72 7.02 -0.74 -22.34
CA ILE A 72 6.45 -0.15 -23.55
C ILE A 72 6.91 -0.93 -24.79
N ASP A 73 8.20 -1.19 -24.90
CA ASP A 73 8.81 -1.89 -26.03
C ASP A 73 8.36 -3.36 -26.09
N HIS A 74 8.27 -4.03 -24.94
CA HIS A 74 7.77 -5.41 -24.85
C HIS A 74 6.31 -5.51 -25.30
N VAL A 75 5.43 -4.62 -24.81
CA VAL A 75 4.01 -4.59 -25.21
C VAL A 75 3.88 -4.27 -26.70
N ARG A 76 4.68 -3.34 -27.23
CA ARG A 76 4.69 -3.01 -28.67
C ARG A 76 5.02 -4.24 -29.51
N ALA A 77 6.10 -4.94 -29.17
CA ALA A 77 6.53 -6.14 -29.88
C ALA A 77 5.49 -7.27 -29.77
N ALA A 78 4.92 -7.49 -28.58
CA ALA A 78 3.91 -8.52 -28.37
C ALA A 78 2.57 -8.23 -29.09
N ALA A 79 2.26 -6.96 -29.34
CA ALA A 79 1.06 -6.53 -30.04
C ALA A 79 1.23 -6.38 -31.57
N ASP A 80 2.42 -6.70 -32.11
CA ASP A 80 2.79 -6.53 -33.52
C ASP A 80 2.53 -5.09 -34.03
N ILE A 81 2.92 -4.11 -33.22
CA ILE A 81 2.79 -2.69 -33.54
C ILE A 81 4.11 -2.17 -34.14
N GLY A 82 4.02 -1.33 -35.18
CA GLY A 82 5.20 -0.79 -35.86
C GLY A 82 6.18 -0.10 -34.92
N GLY A 83 7.48 -0.38 -35.09
CA GLY A 83 8.55 0.14 -34.22
C GLY A 83 8.68 1.67 -34.19
N THR A 84 8.11 2.37 -35.17
CA THR A 84 8.05 3.84 -35.25
C THR A 84 6.96 4.45 -34.37
N VAL A 85 6.07 3.63 -33.80
CA VAL A 85 4.96 4.09 -32.97
C VAL A 85 5.42 4.28 -31.53
N HIS A 86 5.43 5.54 -31.09
CA HIS A 86 5.80 5.90 -29.74
C HIS A 86 4.60 5.87 -28.78
N PHE A 87 4.85 5.39 -27.56
CA PHE A 87 3.91 5.53 -26.45
C PHE A 87 3.88 6.99 -26.00
N GLY A 88 2.69 7.47 -25.66
CA GLY A 88 2.51 8.81 -25.11
C GLY A 88 1.24 9.47 -25.62
N TYR A 89 0.75 10.39 -24.80
CA TYR A 89 -0.43 11.21 -25.06
C TYR A 89 0.02 12.65 -25.26
N ASP A 90 -0.75 13.42 -26.03
CA ASP A 90 -0.32 14.77 -26.43
C ASP A 90 -0.22 15.73 -25.24
N THR A 91 -1.01 15.48 -24.18
CA THR A 91 -0.96 16.19 -22.90
C THR A 91 -1.25 15.24 -21.74
N GLU A 92 -0.80 15.60 -20.53
CA GLU A 92 -1.14 14.89 -19.28
C GLU A 92 -2.65 14.87 -18.99
N THR A 93 -3.39 15.81 -19.58
CA THR A 93 -4.86 15.93 -19.48
C THR A 93 -5.58 15.56 -20.79
N SER A 94 -4.97 14.70 -21.61
CA SER A 94 -5.55 14.28 -22.88
C SER A 94 -6.92 13.58 -22.67
N PRO A 95 -7.99 13.96 -23.38
CA PRO A 95 -9.27 13.26 -23.32
C PRO A 95 -9.16 11.77 -23.67
N THR A 96 -8.22 11.42 -24.56
CA THR A 96 -7.95 10.03 -24.94
C THR A 96 -7.37 9.23 -23.77
N LEU A 97 -6.53 9.84 -22.95
CA LEU A 97 -5.96 9.21 -21.74
C LEU A 97 -7.06 8.83 -20.75
N PHE A 98 -7.92 9.79 -20.40
CA PHE A 98 -9.03 9.53 -19.47
C PHE A 98 -10.03 8.51 -20.02
N ARG A 99 -10.29 8.52 -21.34
CA ARG A 99 -11.08 7.48 -21.99
C ARG A 99 -10.43 6.10 -21.86
N HIS A 100 -9.10 6.01 -21.97
CA HIS A 100 -8.38 4.75 -21.78
C HIS A 100 -8.40 4.29 -20.31
N TYR A 101 -8.26 5.19 -19.35
CA TYR A 101 -8.44 4.84 -17.92
C TYR A 101 -9.83 4.28 -17.65
N ALA A 102 -10.88 4.93 -18.19
CA ALA A 102 -12.25 4.43 -18.06
C ALA A 102 -12.43 3.06 -18.75
N ALA A 103 -11.87 2.88 -19.94
CA ALA A 103 -11.94 1.61 -20.66
C ALA A 103 -11.22 0.46 -19.92
N VAL A 104 -10.04 0.72 -19.36
CA VAL A 104 -9.29 -0.28 -18.56
C VAL A 104 -10.07 -0.67 -17.31
N ARG A 105 -10.60 0.32 -16.57
CA ARG A 105 -11.45 0.05 -15.39
C ARG A 105 -12.66 -0.79 -15.75
N ALA A 106 -13.35 -0.45 -16.85
CA ALA A 106 -14.51 -1.21 -17.31
C ALA A 106 -14.14 -2.64 -17.78
N TYR A 107 -12.98 -2.82 -18.41
CA TYR A 107 -12.51 -4.14 -18.85
C TYR A 107 -12.16 -5.05 -17.67
N LEU A 108 -11.54 -4.50 -16.63
CA LEU A 108 -11.13 -5.24 -15.43
C LEU A 108 -12.22 -5.31 -14.35
N ASP A 109 -13.39 -4.70 -14.58
CA ASP A 109 -14.47 -4.53 -13.58
C ASP A 109 -14.01 -3.86 -12.27
N VAL A 110 -13.08 -2.90 -12.38
CA VAL A 110 -12.48 -2.22 -11.24
C VAL A 110 -13.15 -0.88 -10.96
N LYS A 111 -13.46 -0.63 -9.69
CA LYS A 111 -14.07 0.62 -9.21
C LYS A 111 -13.02 1.71 -9.05
N PRO A 112 -13.27 2.93 -9.56
CA PRO A 112 -12.36 4.05 -9.37
C PRO A 112 -12.30 4.46 -7.89
N VAL A 113 -11.14 4.97 -7.46
CA VAL A 113 -10.96 5.57 -6.12
C VAL A 113 -11.86 6.78 -5.92
N TYR A 114 -11.95 7.63 -6.95
CA TYR A 114 -12.66 8.90 -6.87
C TYR A 114 -14.12 8.73 -7.30
N GLY A 115 -15.04 9.38 -6.56
CA GLY A 115 -16.47 9.34 -6.87
C GLY A 115 -17.18 8.05 -6.45
N THR A 116 -16.55 7.22 -5.61
CA THR A 116 -17.12 5.99 -5.05
C THR A 116 -16.94 5.92 -3.54
N ASP A 117 -17.49 4.87 -2.91
CA ASP A 117 -17.29 4.58 -1.49
C ASP A 117 -15.87 4.06 -1.16
N ALA A 118 -14.93 4.07 -2.10
CA ALA A 118 -13.56 3.58 -1.91
C ALA A 118 -12.88 4.18 -0.68
N ASN A 119 -13.02 5.49 -0.45
CA ASN A 119 -12.44 6.13 0.73
C ASN A 119 -13.07 5.63 2.05
N ALA A 120 -14.38 5.39 2.06
CA ALA A 120 -15.06 4.85 3.23
C ALA A 120 -14.64 3.39 3.49
N ILE A 121 -14.46 2.61 2.43
CA ILE A 121 -13.96 1.23 2.48
C ILE A 121 -12.53 1.21 3.02
N ALA A 122 -11.63 2.02 2.46
CA ALA A 122 -10.25 2.16 2.93
C ALA A 122 -10.21 2.58 4.42
N THR A 123 -11.03 3.56 4.82
CA THR A 123 -11.12 4.03 6.20
C THR A 123 -11.56 2.90 7.15
N ARG A 124 -12.56 2.10 6.74
CA ARG A 124 -13.05 0.97 7.53
C ARG A 124 -12.01 -0.15 7.62
N ALA A 125 -11.32 -0.44 6.51
CA ALA A 125 -10.26 -1.43 6.45
C ALA A 125 -9.12 -1.06 7.41
N ALA A 126 -8.59 0.16 7.27
CA ALA A 126 -7.54 0.69 8.13
C ALA A 126 -7.97 0.74 9.61
N HIS A 127 -9.21 1.12 9.91
CA HIS A 127 -9.72 1.10 11.28
C HIS A 127 -9.75 -0.32 11.85
N THR A 128 -10.26 -1.29 11.07
CA THR A 128 -10.32 -2.70 11.49
C THR A 128 -8.93 -3.24 11.77
N ALA A 129 -7.97 -2.97 10.88
CA ALA A 129 -6.57 -3.35 11.07
C ALA A 129 -5.94 -2.66 12.30
N SER A 130 -6.22 -1.38 12.55
CA SER A 130 -5.66 -0.64 13.70
C SER A 130 -6.11 -1.15 15.07
N VAL A 131 -7.16 -1.99 15.13
CA VAL A 131 -7.61 -2.61 16.38
C VAL A 131 -6.74 -3.81 16.75
N THR A 132 -6.19 -4.51 15.76
CA THR A 132 -5.40 -5.74 15.94
C THR A 132 -3.90 -5.52 15.71
N MET A 133 -3.53 -4.52 14.91
CA MET A 133 -2.16 -4.21 14.50
C MET A 133 -1.74 -2.84 15.03
N ASP A 134 -0.54 -2.75 15.61
CA ASP A 134 0.03 -1.49 16.13
C ASP A 134 0.99 -0.84 15.13
N GLN A 135 1.61 -1.58 14.20
CA GLN A 135 2.53 -0.96 13.25
C GLN A 135 1.76 -0.32 12.08
N PRO A 136 2.03 0.96 11.75
CA PRO A 136 1.39 1.63 10.61
C PRO A 136 1.58 0.89 9.27
N VAL A 137 2.73 0.21 9.09
CA VAL A 137 3.02 -0.59 7.91
C VAL A 137 2.01 -1.73 7.75
N ASP A 138 1.70 -2.44 8.83
CA ASP A 138 0.77 -3.58 8.80
C ASP A 138 -0.66 -3.09 8.50
N ILE A 139 -1.05 -1.93 9.06
CA ILE A 139 -2.34 -1.30 8.78
C ILE A 139 -2.46 -0.92 7.30
N ILE A 140 -1.39 -0.36 6.70
CA ILE A 140 -1.37 -0.02 5.27
C ILE A 140 -1.49 -1.29 4.43
N ASN A 141 -0.70 -2.33 4.73
CA ASN A 141 -0.73 -3.58 3.97
C ASN A 141 -2.13 -4.21 3.99
N ALA A 142 -2.75 -4.32 5.17
CA ALA A 142 -4.10 -4.83 5.31
C ALA A 142 -5.15 -3.98 4.57
N THR A 143 -4.93 -2.65 4.49
CA THR A 143 -5.80 -1.75 3.74
C THR A 143 -5.65 -1.95 2.23
N ILE A 144 -4.43 -2.14 1.74
CA ILE A 144 -4.15 -2.45 0.32
C ILE A 144 -4.82 -3.77 -0.07
N ASP A 145 -4.63 -4.82 0.74
CA ASP A 145 -5.22 -6.14 0.49
C ASP A 145 -6.75 -6.07 0.39
N GLU A 146 -7.40 -5.32 1.29
CA GLU A 146 -8.86 -5.15 1.27
C GLU A 146 -9.37 -4.35 0.06
N LEU A 147 -8.59 -3.38 -0.43
CA LEU A 147 -8.94 -2.63 -1.64
C LEU A 147 -8.82 -3.50 -2.89
N ILE A 148 -7.73 -4.26 -3.02
CA ILE A 148 -7.52 -5.18 -4.14
C ILE A 148 -8.59 -6.28 -4.12
N ALA A 149 -8.90 -6.86 -2.97
CA ALA A 149 -9.91 -7.91 -2.82
C ALA A 149 -11.35 -7.46 -3.17
N ARG A 150 -11.59 -6.15 -3.27
CA ARG A 150 -12.88 -5.57 -3.64
C ARG A 150 -12.89 -4.97 -5.05
N ASP A 151 -11.84 -5.22 -5.82
CA ASP A 151 -11.63 -4.67 -7.16
C ASP A 151 -11.72 -3.14 -7.14
N ILE A 152 -11.03 -2.52 -6.19
CA ILE A 152 -10.95 -1.05 -6.07
C ILE A 152 -9.54 -0.63 -6.48
N GLU A 153 -9.48 0.36 -7.36
CA GLU A 153 -8.22 1.02 -7.72
C GLU A 153 -7.49 1.51 -6.46
N LEU A 154 -6.17 1.39 -6.43
CA LEU A 154 -5.39 1.85 -5.29
C LEU A 154 -5.24 3.38 -5.31
N PRO A 155 -5.55 4.08 -4.20
CA PRO A 155 -5.21 5.48 -4.07
C PRO A 155 -3.69 5.66 -3.97
N ALA A 156 -3.22 6.88 -4.26
CA ALA A 156 -1.82 7.22 -4.08
C ALA A 156 -1.33 6.86 -2.66
N PHE A 157 -0.09 6.36 -2.55
CA PHE A 157 0.49 5.95 -1.28
C PHE A 157 0.39 7.03 -0.19
N SER A 158 0.62 8.30 -0.54
CA SER A 158 0.51 9.43 0.40
C SER A 158 -0.89 9.57 1.00
N THR A 159 -1.94 9.19 0.26
CA THR A 159 -3.31 9.14 0.77
C THR A 159 -3.48 8.01 1.79
N LEU A 160 -2.92 6.82 1.51
CA LEU A 160 -2.96 5.68 2.43
C LEU A 160 -2.17 5.92 3.72
N ASP A 161 -0.96 6.50 3.60
CA ASP A 161 -0.11 6.81 4.75
C ASP A 161 -0.80 7.85 5.65
N ARG A 162 -1.32 8.95 5.08
CA ARG A 162 -2.09 9.96 5.85
C ARG A 162 -3.33 9.37 6.51
N LEU A 163 -4.09 8.54 5.80
CA LEU A 163 -5.28 7.87 6.33
C LEU A 163 -4.90 6.99 7.52
N THR A 164 -3.85 6.20 7.37
CA THR A 164 -3.35 5.30 8.40
C THR A 164 -2.87 6.07 9.62
N GLU A 165 -2.10 7.15 9.44
CA GLU A 165 -1.63 7.98 10.54
C GLU A 165 -2.78 8.55 11.38
N GLN A 166 -3.83 9.06 10.72
CA GLN A 166 -5.01 9.59 11.39
C GLN A 166 -5.75 8.51 12.19
N ILE A 167 -5.95 7.34 11.57
CA ILE A 167 -6.67 6.22 12.20
C ILE A 167 -5.87 5.66 13.37
N HIS A 168 -4.58 5.43 13.17
CA HIS A 168 -3.68 4.90 14.18
C HIS A 168 -3.60 5.83 15.40
N ALA A 169 -3.41 7.15 15.19
CA ALA A 169 -3.40 8.12 16.28
C ALA A 169 -4.73 8.13 17.06
N ARG A 170 -5.87 7.99 16.35
CA ARG A 170 -7.20 7.90 16.97
C ARG A 170 -7.38 6.61 17.77
N ALA A 171 -6.92 5.48 17.24
CA ALA A 171 -6.98 4.18 17.90
C ALA A 171 -6.13 4.17 19.19
N GLN A 172 -4.87 4.63 19.10
CA GLN A 172 -3.97 4.75 20.25
C GLN A 172 -4.53 5.71 21.31
N SER A 173 -5.03 6.87 20.90
CA SER A 173 -5.66 7.83 21.83
C SER A 173 -6.87 7.24 22.56
N ARG A 174 -7.70 6.46 21.85
CA ARG A 174 -8.85 5.76 22.45
C ARG A 174 -8.42 4.67 23.41
N LEU A 175 -7.40 3.89 23.05
CA LEU A 175 -6.83 2.86 23.91
C LEU A 175 -6.26 3.48 25.19
N PHE A 176 -5.44 4.52 25.06
CA PHE A 176 -4.87 5.24 26.19
C PHE A 176 -5.95 5.78 27.13
N LYS A 177 -6.95 6.49 26.58
CA LYS A 177 -8.09 6.99 27.38
C LYS A 177 -8.83 5.87 28.11
N ARG A 178 -9.03 4.71 27.46
CA ARG A 178 -9.70 3.56 28.08
C ARG A 178 -8.88 2.97 29.23
N VAL A 179 -7.57 2.85 29.06
CA VAL A 179 -6.67 2.35 30.10
C VAL A 179 -6.60 3.34 31.26
N THR A 180 -6.36 4.62 30.99
CA THR A 180 -6.25 5.67 32.02
C THR A 180 -7.53 5.83 32.83
N ARG A 181 -8.70 5.63 32.21
CA ARG A 181 -10.00 5.67 32.92
C ARG A 181 -10.22 4.49 33.87
N ARG A 182 -9.47 3.38 33.72
CA ARG A 182 -9.50 2.23 34.63
C ARG A 182 -8.51 2.35 35.80
N LEU A 183 -7.61 3.33 35.75
CA LEU A 183 -6.62 3.56 36.81
C LEU A 183 -7.19 4.48 37.89
N THR A 184 -6.96 4.12 39.16
CA THR A 184 -7.21 5.02 40.28
C THR A 184 -6.18 6.14 40.33
N ASP A 185 -6.47 7.22 41.04
CA ASP A 185 -5.52 8.34 41.14
C ASP A 185 -4.23 7.95 41.87
N GLU A 186 -4.31 7.03 42.82
CA GLU A 186 -3.14 6.42 43.49
C GLU A 186 -2.26 5.64 42.51
N GLN A 187 -2.87 4.87 41.60
CA GLN A 187 -2.13 4.11 40.58
C GLN A 187 -1.47 5.03 39.55
N LYS A 188 -2.14 6.13 39.15
CA LYS A 188 -1.55 7.15 38.28
C LYS A 188 -0.35 7.80 38.95
N LEU A 189 -0.48 8.21 40.21
CA LEU A 189 0.61 8.81 40.99
C LEU A 189 1.80 7.85 41.16
N ALA A 190 1.52 6.55 41.35
CA ALA A 190 2.57 5.53 41.39
C ALA A 190 3.30 5.39 40.04
N LEU A 191 2.57 5.40 38.91
CA LEU A 191 3.16 5.38 37.58
C LEU A 191 3.99 6.63 37.28
N ASP A 192 3.53 7.81 37.68
CA ASP A 192 4.27 9.07 37.49
C ASP A 192 5.58 9.08 38.28
N ARG A 193 5.56 8.55 39.52
CA ARG A 193 6.77 8.39 40.35
C ARG A 193 7.80 7.46 39.72
N LEU A 194 7.40 6.49 38.90
CA LEU A 194 8.35 5.61 38.19
C LEU A 194 9.15 6.34 37.11
N LEU A 195 8.63 7.45 36.59
CA LEU A 195 9.25 8.28 35.55
C LEU A 195 10.09 9.41 36.13
N ALA A 196 9.89 9.77 37.40
CA ALA A 196 10.70 10.77 38.09
C ALA A 196 12.17 10.31 38.17
N ARG A 197 13.10 11.24 37.86
CA ARG A 197 14.54 11.03 38.05
C ARG A 197 14.88 11.38 39.49
N ASP A 198 15.44 10.42 40.22
CA ASP A 198 16.02 10.70 41.53
C ASP A 198 17.38 11.38 41.31
N LEU A 199 17.61 12.58 41.86
CA LEU A 199 18.85 13.35 41.69
C LEU A 199 20.11 12.58 42.15
N SER A 200 19.91 11.59 43.02
CA SER A 200 20.92 10.68 43.55
C SER A 200 21.21 9.46 42.64
N SER A 201 20.39 9.22 41.60
CA SER A 201 20.53 8.07 40.71
C SER A 201 20.47 8.46 39.23
N ARG A 202 21.43 8.00 38.43
CA ARG A 202 21.48 8.28 36.98
C ARG A 202 20.35 7.61 36.16
N GLN A 203 19.42 6.87 36.78
CA GLN A 203 18.39 6.09 36.11
C GLN A 203 17.05 6.14 36.85
N THR A 204 15.94 6.23 36.11
CA THR A 204 14.59 6.17 36.68
C THR A 204 14.25 4.77 37.20
N ALA A 205 13.32 4.67 38.16
CA ALA A 205 12.82 3.38 38.66
C ALA A 205 12.21 2.51 37.54
N TYR A 206 11.58 3.14 36.54
CA TYR A 206 11.13 2.49 35.31
C TYR A 206 12.26 1.77 34.56
N ASN A 207 13.41 2.41 34.36
CA ASN A 207 14.56 1.81 33.65
C ASN A 207 15.15 0.62 34.40
N ARG A 208 15.10 0.64 35.73
CA ARG A 208 15.50 -0.49 36.58
C ARG A 208 14.56 -1.69 36.37
N ILE A 209 13.24 -1.47 36.43
CA ILE A 209 12.24 -2.53 36.22
C ILE A 209 12.35 -3.12 34.80
N LYS A 210 12.48 -2.27 33.77
CA LYS A 210 12.62 -2.71 32.37
C LYS A 210 13.86 -3.58 32.14
N ARG A 211 15.00 -3.27 32.80
CA ARG A 211 16.22 -4.11 32.76
C ARG A 211 16.03 -5.47 33.42
N HIS A 212 15.29 -5.54 34.52
CA HIS A 212 14.98 -6.81 35.19
C HIS A 212 13.99 -7.66 34.38
N ALA A 213 13.01 -7.05 33.71
CA ALA A 213 12.09 -7.75 32.81
C ALA A 213 12.82 -8.37 31.61
N LYS A 214 13.76 -7.65 30.99
CA LYS A 214 14.61 -8.18 29.90
C LYS A 214 15.51 -9.36 30.30
N ARG A 215 15.75 -9.58 31.61
CA ARG A 215 16.59 -10.67 32.12
C ARG A 215 15.81 -11.94 32.48
N ARG A 216 14.47 -11.91 32.53
CA ARG A 216 13.66 -13.05 32.99
C ARG A 216 13.27 -14.07 31.91
N ASP A 217 13.62 -13.85 30.64
CA ASP A 217 13.29 -14.79 29.55
C ASP A 217 14.32 -15.91 29.34
N VAL A 218 15.38 -15.99 30.15
CA VAL A 218 16.33 -17.11 30.12
C VAL A 218 16.61 -17.56 31.55
N ARG A 219 15.83 -18.54 32.02
CA ARG A 219 16.08 -19.47 33.16
C ARG A 219 14.80 -19.71 33.98
N LEU A 220 13.77 -20.30 33.39
CA LEU A 220 12.76 -21.05 34.13
C LEU A 220 12.34 -22.30 33.34
N SER A 221 13.29 -23.21 33.09
CA SER A 221 13.00 -24.62 32.76
C SER A 221 14.26 -25.49 32.91
N SER A 222 14.73 -25.68 34.14
CA SER A 222 15.57 -26.85 34.49
C SER A 222 15.62 -27.02 36.01
N SER A 223 14.47 -27.28 36.60
CA SER A 223 14.40 -27.90 37.93
C SER A 223 13.08 -28.64 38.08
N PHE A 224 12.97 -29.77 37.40
CA PHE A 224 12.16 -30.89 37.87
C PHE A 224 13.01 -32.15 37.72
N SER A 225 13.66 -32.52 38.82
CA SER A 225 14.24 -33.83 39.03
C SER A 225 13.30 -34.55 39.99
N ARG A 226 12.77 -35.69 39.57
CA ARG A 226 12.61 -36.91 40.37
C ARG A 226 12.35 -38.06 39.40
#